data_AF-K1M2X8-F1
#
_entry.id   AF-K1M2X8-F1
#
_cell.length_a   1.000
_cell.length_b   1.000
_cell.length_c   1.000
_cell.angle_alpha   90.00
_cell.angle_beta   90.00
_cell.angle_gamma   90.00
#
_symmetry.space_group_name_H-M   'P 1'
#
loop_
_entity.id
_entity.type
_entity.pdbx_description
1 polymer ?
#
loop_
_entity_poly.entity_id
_entity_poly.type
_entity_poly.pdbx_seq_one_letter_code
_entity_poly.pdbx_strand_id
1 'polypeptide(L)' 'METNKKGDNHSFPESVKAFEKYGKVSVIKGGDGIRRTTLTIPGSYNGKNGNFEFIKESNGIINHRLFRPKK' A
#
# COMPACT_ATOMS: atom_id res chain seq x y z
N MET A 1 22.56 -8.36 15.59
CA MET A 1 21.14 -8.79 15.61
C MET A 1 20.42 -8.05 14.50
N GLU A 2 20.35 -8.63 13.31
CA GLU A 2 19.68 -8.00 12.16
C GLU A 2 18.25 -8.55 12.10
N THR A 3 17.29 -7.78 12.60
CA THR A 3 15.89 -8.22 12.72
C THR A 3 15.18 -8.10 11.37
N ASN A 4 14.99 -9.28 10.79
CA ASN A 4 13.98 -9.69 9.81
C ASN A 4 12.79 -8.71 9.67
N LYS A 5 12.88 -7.77 8.73
CA LYS A 5 11.90 -6.68 8.54
C LYS A 5 10.82 -7.03 7.50
N LYS A 6 10.29 -8.25 7.59
CA LYS A 6 9.21 -8.76 6.73
C LYS A 6 8.08 -9.29 7.61
N GLY A 7 7.30 -8.40 8.22
CA GLY A 7 6.18 -8.80 9.07
C GLY A 7 5.14 -7.70 9.31
N ASP A 8 5.57 -6.52 9.74
CA ASP A 8 4.61 -5.52 10.26
C ASP A 8 3.92 -4.65 9.21
N ASN A 9 4.56 -4.41 8.06
CA ASN A 9 4.05 -3.42 7.11
C ASN A 9 2.79 -3.86 6.35
N HIS A 10 2.31 -5.10 6.55
CA HIS A 10 1.07 -5.63 5.95
C HIS A 10 -0.08 -5.71 6.96
N SER A 11 0.17 -5.41 8.25
CA SER A 11 -0.78 -5.59 9.36
C SER A 11 -1.55 -4.30 9.72
N PHE A 12 -1.58 -3.30 8.85
CA PHE A 12 -2.26 -2.04 9.14
C PHE A 12 -3.80 -2.17 9.00
N PRO A 13 -4.57 -1.49 9.87
CA PRO A 13 -6.02 -1.68 9.95
C PRO A 13 -6.74 -1.33 8.66
N GLU A 14 -7.89 -1.95 8.42
CA GLU A 14 -8.75 -1.60 7.28
C GLU A 14 -9.25 -0.15 7.32
N SER A 15 -9.27 0.48 8.50
CA SER A 15 -9.61 1.90 8.68
C SER A 15 -8.77 2.84 7.83
N VAL A 16 -7.56 2.44 7.39
CA VAL A 16 -6.76 3.22 6.44
C VAL A 16 -7.49 3.45 5.11
N LYS A 17 -8.39 2.53 4.70
CA LYS A 17 -9.23 2.68 3.51
C LYS A 17 -10.16 3.91 3.60
N ALA A 18 -10.60 4.31 4.79
CA ALA A 18 -11.44 5.51 4.96
C ALA A 18 -10.73 6.81 4.54
N PHE A 19 -9.40 6.78 4.44
CA PHE A 19 -8.57 7.89 3.98
C PHE A 19 -8.26 7.82 2.48
N GLU A 20 -8.91 6.93 1.72
CA GLU A 20 -8.71 6.78 0.27
C GLU A 20 -8.87 8.10 -0.49
N LYS A 21 -9.78 8.98 -0.03
CA LYS A 21 -10.02 10.31 -0.60
C LYS A 21 -8.81 11.25 -0.53
N TYR A 22 -7.87 10.99 0.37
CA TYR A 22 -6.60 11.72 0.50
C TYR A 22 -5.45 11.01 -0.20
N GLY A 23 -5.68 9.81 -0.72
CA GLY A 23 -4.71 9.05 -1.47
C GLY A 23 -4.66 9.45 -2.93
N LYS A 24 -3.55 9.11 -3.58
CA LYS A 24 -3.37 9.24 -5.02
C LYS A 24 -3.67 7.90 -5.68
N VAL A 25 -4.62 7.89 -6.61
CA VAL A 25 -4.87 6.74 -7.48
C VAL A 25 -3.98 6.86 -8.71
N SER A 26 -3.39 5.74 -9.13
CA SER A 26 -2.57 5.65 -10.35
C SER A 26 -2.74 4.27 -10.96
N VAL A 27 -2.49 4.13 -12.26
CA VAL A 27 -2.53 2.83 -12.93
C VAL A 27 -1.11 2.42 -13.25
N ILE A 28 -0.71 1.24 -12.80
CA ILE A 28 0.60 0.64 -13.10
C ILE A 28 0.41 -0.55 -14.03
N LYS A 29 1.36 -0.75 -14.96
CA LYS A 29 1.45 -1.99 -15.73
C LYS A 29 2.42 -2.91 -14.99
N GLY A 30 1.95 -4.05 -14.50
CA GLY A 30 2.81 -5.05 -13.88
C GLY A 30 3.79 -5.66 -14.87
N GLY A 31 4.81 -6.37 -14.38
CA GLY A 31 5.79 -7.06 -15.24
C GLY A 31 5.15 -8.15 -16.14
N ASP A 32 3.98 -8.64 -15.74
CA ASP A 32 3.09 -9.54 -16.48
C ASP A 32 2.24 -8.84 -17.56
N GLY A 33 2.37 -7.52 -17.70
CA GLY A 33 1.67 -6.73 -18.69
C GLY A 33 0.24 -6.32 -18.32
N ILE A 34 -0.26 -6.78 -17.18
CA ILE A 34 -1.61 -6.46 -16.68
C ILE A 34 -1.62 -5.07 -16.05
N ARG A 35 -2.62 -4.26 -16.39
CA ARG A 35 -2.87 -2.96 -15.78
C ARG A 35 -3.58 -3.14 -14.44
N ARG A 36 -3.02 -2.58 -13.37
CA ARG A 36 -3.58 -2.61 -12.02
C ARG A 36 -3.75 -1.20 -11.50
N THR A 37 -4.79 -0.99 -10.71
CA THR A 37 -5.02 0.29 -10.06
C THR A 37 -4.29 0.29 -8.72
N THR A 38 -3.45 1.27 -8.50
CA THR A 38 -2.72 1.48 -7.25
C THR A 38 -3.26 2.70 -6.54
N LEU A 39 -3.52 2.57 -5.24
CA LEU A 39 -3.86 3.67 -4.35
C LEU A 39 -2.71 3.88 -3.36
N THR A 40 -2.23 5.11 -3.27
CA THR A 40 -1.15 5.50 -2.35
C THR A 40 -1.65 6.56 -1.40
N ILE A 41 -1.76 6.24 -0.11
CA ILE A 41 -2.22 7.16 0.93
C ILE A 41 -1.01 7.59 1.77
N PRO A 42 -0.62 8.88 1.80
CA PRO A 42 0.43 9.34 2.69
C PRO A 42 -0.01 9.22 4.15
N GLY A 43 0.90 8.82 5.03
CA GLY A 43 0.61 8.72 6.47
C GLY A 43 1.78 8.21 7.28
N SER A 44 1.51 7.83 8.52
CA SER A 44 2.53 7.35 9.45
C SER A 44 2.08 6.05 10.08
N TYR A 45 3.01 5.09 10.23
CA TYR A 45 2.74 3.79 10.81
C TYR A 45 3.95 3.34 11.64
N ASN A 46 3.71 2.85 12.86
CA ASN A 46 4.75 2.42 13.80
C ASN A 46 5.91 3.42 13.96
N GLY A 47 5.58 4.71 14.14
CA GLY A 47 6.54 5.79 14.33
C GLY A 47 7.33 6.19 13.09
N LYS A 48 6.98 5.68 11.90
CA LYS A 48 7.63 6.02 10.62
C LYS A 48 6.65 6.74 9.71
N ASN A 49 7.10 7.82 9.08
CA ASN A 49 6.35 8.48 8.02
C ASN A 49 6.54 7.71 6.71
N GLY A 50 5.50 7.65 5.89
CA GLY A 50 5.51 6.81 4.70
C GLY A 50 4.21 6.91 3.90
N ASN A 51 3.96 5.84 3.16
CA ASN A 51 2.81 5.73 2.29
C ASN A 51 2.19 4.33 2.44
N PHE A 52 0.88 4.26 2.60
CA PHE A 52 0.11 3.02 2.48
C PHE A 52 -0.21 2.79 1.01
N GLU A 53 0.26 1.68 0.47
CA GLU A 53 0.09 1.27 -0.91
C GLU A 53 -0.90 0.11 -0.99
N PHE A 54 -1.88 0.24 -1.88
CA PHE A 54 -2.87 -0.78 -2.20
C PHE A 54 -2.81 -1.06 -3.69
N ILE A 55 -2.84 -2.33 -4.08
CA ILE A 55 -2.97 -2.73 -5.49
C ILE A 55 -4.29 -3.47 -5.65
N LYS A 56 -5.13 -2.91 -6.53
CA LYS A 56 -6.44 -3.41 -6.91
C LYS A 56 -6.33 -3.99 -8.32
N GLU A 57 -6.69 -5.26 -8.45
CA GLU A 57 -6.80 -5.94 -9.74
C GLU A 57 -8.01 -5.40 -10.53
N SER A 58 -8.08 -5.72 -11.82
CA SER A 58 -9.18 -5.32 -12.71
C SER A 58 -10.55 -5.83 -12.26
N ASN A 59 -10.61 -6.94 -11.51
CA ASN A 59 -11.84 -7.49 -10.94
C ASN A 59 -12.30 -6.76 -9.66
N GLY A 60 -11.54 -5.76 -9.21
CA GLY A 60 -11.85 -4.95 -8.05
C GLY A 60 -11.32 -5.50 -6.72
N ILE A 61 -10.66 -6.65 -6.72
CA ILE A 61 -10.08 -7.25 -5.51
C ILE A 61 -8.73 -6.58 -5.19
N ILE A 62 -8.53 -6.23 -3.92
CA ILE A 62 -7.24 -5.74 -3.42
C ILE A 62 -6.35 -6.95 -3.13
N ASN A 63 -5.31 -7.17 -3.93
CA ASN A 63 -4.39 -8.29 -3.77
C ASN A 63 -3.09 -7.93 -3.02
N HIS A 64 -2.81 -6.64 -2.83
CA HIS A 64 -1.61 -6.19 -2.14
C HIS A 64 -1.90 -4.99 -1.24
N ARG A 65 -1.37 -5.04 -0.01
CA ARG A 65 -1.47 -3.97 1.00
C ARG A 65 -0.12 -3.84 1.71
N LEU A 66 0.57 -2.73 1.52
CA LEU A 66 1.91 -2.53 2.08
C LEU A 66 2.08 -1.09 2.60
N PHE A 67 2.63 -0.94 3.78
CA PHE A 67 3.17 0.34 4.24
C PHE A 67 4.63 0.48 3.81
N ARG A 68 4.92 1.53 3.04
CA ARG A 68 6.27 1.89 2.57
C ARG A 68 6.77 3.11 3.35
N PRO A 69 7.66 2.92 4.34
CA PRO A 69 8.25 4.06 5.04
C PRO A 69 9.11 4.89 4.08
N LYS A 70 9.01 6.22 4.18
CA LYS A 70 9.97 7.15 3.57
C LYS A 70 11.30 6.99 4.33
N LYS A 71 12.40 6.93 3.58
CA LYS A 71 13.75 6.99 4.14
C LYS A 71 14.03 8.37 4.71
#